data_AF-A0A9E4LC88-F1
#
_entry.id   AF-A0A9E4LC88-F1
#
_cell.length_a   1.000
_cell.length_b   1.000
_cell.length_c   1.000
_cell.angle_alpha   90.00
_cell.angle_beta   90.00
_cell.angle_gamma   90.00
#
_symmetry.space_group_name_H-M   'P 1'
#
loop_
_entity.id
_entity.type
_entity.pdbx_description
1 polymer ?
#
loop_
_entity_poly.entity_id
_entity_poly.type
_entity_poly.pdbx_seq_one_letter_code
_entity_poly.pdbx_strand_id
1 'polypeptide(L)'
;MNDEFESRYGDTMRRVKCNRSVPVTLERVEAAIRNRGLKFFGCHDHAAAAGEYGLEMPPATVFVFGNPKLGTPSMLQTREFAIDVPPKGLIY
;
A
#
# COMPACT_ATOMS: atom_id res chain seq x y z
N MET A 1 25.76 16.97 12.31
CA MET A 1 24.52 16.71 13.05
C MET A 1 23.63 15.97 12.06
N ASN A 2 23.80 14.65 11.98
CA ASN A 2 23.08 13.80 11.04
C ASN A 2 21.90 13.21 11.80
N ASP A 3 20.76 13.91 11.75
CA ASP A 3 19.49 13.33 12.19
C ASP A 3 18.99 12.42 11.06
N GLU A 4 19.61 11.25 10.92
CA GLU A 4 18.95 10.12 10.27
C GLU A 4 17.75 9.77 11.14
N PHE A 5 16.55 10.17 10.71
CA PHE A 5 15.30 9.67 11.25
C PHE A 5 15.25 8.16 11.02
N GLU A 6 15.73 7.40 12.01
CA GLU A 6 15.55 5.96 12.06
C GLU A 6 14.05 5.69 11.99
N SER A 7 13.63 4.93 10.97
CA SER A 7 12.20 4.71 10.71
C SER A 7 11.55 4.08 11.94
N ARG A 8 10.63 4.80 12.59
CA ARG A 8 9.81 4.27 13.70
C ARG A 8 8.98 3.04 13.32
N TYR A 9 8.94 2.68 12.04
CA TYR A 9 8.29 1.48 11.50
C TYR A 9 9.18 0.23 11.51
N GLY A 10 10.47 0.32 11.84
CA GLY A 10 11.35 -0.82 12.10
C GLY A 10 11.33 -1.96 11.05
N ASP A 11 11.63 -3.18 11.53
CA ASP A 11 11.72 -4.46 10.80
C ASP A 11 10.36 -5.04 10.35
N THR A 12 9.25 -4.39 10.70
CA THR A 12 7.89 -4.87 10.39
C THR A 12 7.49 -4.74 8.92
N MET A 13 8.24 -3.92 8.17
CA MET A 13 8.00 -3.63 6.76
C MET A 13 9.15 -4.16 5.90
N ARG A 14 8.84 -5.10 5.02
CA ARG A 14 9.77 -5.51 3.96
C ARG A 14 9.85 -4.40 2.91
N ARG A 15 11.05 -3.86 2.70
CA ARG A 15 11.33 -2.81 1.71
C ARG A 15 12.13 -3.38 0.55
N VAL A 16 11.82 -2.92 -0.66
CA VAL A 16 12.54 -3.28 -1.89
C VAL A 16 12.80 -2.00 -2.67
N LYS A 17 14.07 -1.70 -2.96
CA LYS A 17 14.43 -0.53 -3.78
C LYS A 17 13.96 -0.71 -5.22
N CYS A 18 13.42 0.35 -5.81
CA CYS A 18 12.98 0.40 -7.20
C CYS A 18 13.48 1.69 -7.86
N ASN A 19 14.06 1.59 -9.05
CA ASN A 19 14.57 2.76 -9.80
C ASN A 19 13.53 3.31 -10.79
N ARG A 20 12.24 3.18 -10.47
CA ARG A 20 11.13 3.64 -11.31
C ARG A 20 10.28 4.65 -10.52
N SER A 21 9.58 5.52 -11.22
CA SER A 21 8.64 6.44 -10.60
C SER A 21 7.50 5.68 -9.90
N VAL A 22 6.81 6.37 -8.98
CA VAL A 22 5.65 5.81 -8.27
C VAL A 22 4.56 5.31 -9.24
N PRO A 23 4.13 6.09 -10.26
CA PRO A 23 3.08 5.63 -11.19
C PRO A 23 3.47 4.36 -11.97
N VAL A 24 4.70 4.30 -12.49
CA VAL A 24 5.19 3.13 -13.24
C VAL A 24 5.32 1.92 -12.33
N THR A 25 5.72 2.11 -11.08
CA THR A 25 5.82 1.02 -10.10
C THR A 25 4.43 0.51 -9.73
N LEU A 26 3.44 1.39 -9.54
CA LEU A 26 2.07 1.03 -9.21
C LEU A 26 1.42 0.18 -10.32
N GLU A 27 1.54 0.60 -11.58
CA GLU A 27 1.00 -0.14 -12.73
C GLU A 27 1.55 -1.58 -12.77
N ARG A 28 2.86 -1.73 -12.58
CA ARG A 28 3.53 -3.04 -12.57
C ARG A 28 3.11 -3.89 -11.38
N VAL A 29 2.93 -3.28 -10.21
CA VAL A 29 2.46 -3.97 -9.00
C VAL A 29 1.03 -4.45 -9.18
N GLU A 30 0.13 -3.61 -9.70
CA GLU A 30 -1.25 -4.00 -10.00
C GLU A 30 -1.30 -5.17 -10.99
N ALA A 31 -0.54 -5.09 -12.09
CA ALA A 31 -0.44 -6.18 -13.06
C ALA A 31 0.06 -7.48 -12.40
N ALA A 32 1.09 -7.41 -11.57
CA ALA A 32 1.63 -8.57 -10.86
C ALA A 32 0.63 -9.17 -9.84
N ILE A 33 -0.14 -8.33 -9.14
CA ILE A 33 -1.20 -8.76 -8.22
C ILE A 33 -2.29 -9.53 -8.99
N ARG A 34 -2.77 -8.95 -10.10
CA ARG A 34 -3.81 -9.57 -10.95
C ARG A 34 -3.34 -10.88 -11.57
N ASN A 35 -2.11 -10.93 -12.08
CA ASN A 35 -1.51 -12.13 -12.67
C ASN A 35 -1.37 -13.28 -11.66
N ARG A 36 -1.29 -12.98 -10.36
CA ARG A 36 -1.28 -13.97 -9.28
C ARG A 36 -2.69 -14.39 -8.82
N GLY A 37 -3.74 -13.96 -9.51
CA GLY A 37 -5.13 -14.24 -9.16
C GLY A 37 -5.61 -13.51 -7.90
N LEU A 38 -4.88 -12.49 -7.45
CA LEU A 38 -5.28 -11.64 -6.34
C LEU A 38 -6.13 -10.46 -6.85
N LYS A 39 -7.00 -9.95 -5.98
CA LYS A 39 -7.78 -8.75 -6.23
C LYS A 39 -6.98 -7.51 -5.87
N PHE A 40 -6.86 -6.58 -6.81
CA PHE A 40 -6.49 -5.20 -6.53
C PHE A 40 -7.76 -4.43 -6.13
N PHE A 41 -7.79 -3.90 -4.91
CA PHE A 41 -8.96 -3.17 -4.39
C PHE A 41 -8.91 -1.68 -4.75
N GLY A 42 -7.72 -1.11 -4.84
CA GLY A 42 -7.52 0.30 -5.18
C GLY A 42 -6.23 0.85 -4.61
N CYS A 43 -6.04 2.16 -4.80
CA CYS A 43 -4.92 2.91 -4.27
C CYS A 43 -5.33 4.31 -3.82
N HIS A 44 -4.50 4.91 -2.97
CA HIS A 44 -4.64 6.25 -2.43
C HIS A 44 -3.33 7.01 -2.65
N ASP A 45 -3.39 8.06 -3.46
CA ASP A 45 -2.26 8.97 -3.68
C ASP A 45 -2.25 10.05 -2.61
N HIS A 46 -1.33 9.94 -1.66
CA HIS A 46 -1.21 10.90 -0.56
C HIS A 46 -0.63 12.23 -1.00
N ALA A 47 0.19 12.26 -2.07
CA ALA A 47 0.73 13.50 -2.58
C ALA A 47 -0.36 14.32 -3.29
N ALA A 48 -1.22 13.66 -4.07
CA ALA A 48 -2.39 14.30 -4.65
C ALA A 48 -3.36 14.79 -3.56
N ALA A 49 -3.67 13.95 -2.56
CA ALA A 49 -4.56 14.33 -1.46
C ALA A 49 -4.01 15.50 -0.63
N ALA A 50 -2.70 15.59 -0.41
CA ALA A 50 -2.08 16.75 0.22
C ALA A 50 -2.29 18.02 -0.60
N GLY A 51 -2.14 17.93 -1.93
CA GLY A 51 -2.34 19.04 -2.86
C GLY A 51 -3.76 19.63 -2.83
N GLU A 52 -4.79 18.81 -2.58
CA GLU A 52 -6.18 19.27 -2.40
C GLU A 52 -6.34 20.25 -1.23
N TYR A 53 -5.42 20.21 -0.26
CA TYR A 53 -5.39 21.09 0.91
C TYR A 53 -4.23 22.10 0.88
N GLY A 54 -3.61 22.30 -0.29
CA GLY A 54 -2.49 23.24 -0.46
C GLY A 54 -1.20 22.82 0.25
N LEU A 55 -1.05 21.54 0.55
CA LEU A 55 0.15 20.97 1.16
C LEU A 55 1.00 20.27 0.10
N GLU A 56 2.33 20.38 0.22
CA GLU A 56 3.27 19.65 -0.61
C GLU A 56 3.75 18.38 0.11
N MET A 57 3.83 17.27 -0.62
CA MET A 57 4.31 15.99 -0.12
C MET A 57 5.08 15.25 -1.23
N PRO A 58 6.22 14.60 -0.92
CA PRO A 58 6.87 13.69 -1.87
C PRO A 58 5.91 12.56 -2.32
N PRO A 59 6.09 11.99 -3.53
CA PRO A 59 5.25 10.91 -4.02
C PRO A 59 5.10 9.78 -3.01
N ALA A 60 3.86 9.45 -2.65
CA ALA A 60 3.56 8.37 -1.72
C ALA A 60 2.18 7.79 -2.04
N THR A 61 2.13 6.54 -2.49
CA THR A 61 0.89 5.87 -2.85
C THR A 61 0.73 4.58 -2.07
N VAL A 62 -0.36 4.49 -1.30
CA VAL A 62 -0.79 3.24 -0.66
C VAL A 62 -1.66 2.47 -1.64
N PHE A 63 -1.43 1.18 -1.80
CA PHE A 63 -2.30 0.30 -2.56
C PHE A 63 -2.79 -0.86 -1.70
N VAL A 64 -4.01 -1.32 -2.00
CA VAL A 64 -4.75 -2.29 -1.19
C VAL A 64 -5.10 -3.49 -2.07
N PHE A 65 -4.79 -4.70 -1.61
CA PHE A 65 -4.95 -5.93 -2.40
C PHE A 65 -5.16 -7.15 -1.52
N GLY A 66 -5.68 -8.25 -2.08
CA GLY A 66 -5.85 -9.48 -1.31
C GLY A 66 -6.59 -10.59 -2.05
N ASN A 67 -6.94 -11.66 -1.32
CA ASN A 67 -7.69 -12.79 -1.86
C ASN A 67 -9.03 -12.95 -1.10
N PRO A 68 -10.16 -12.47 -1.66
CA PRO A 68 -11.47 -12.62 -1.03
C PRO A 68 -11.83 -14.08 -0.72
N LYS A 69 -11.42 -15.04 -1.56
CA LYS A 69 -11.71 -16.47 -1.32
C LYS A 69 -11.08 -16.99 -0.03
N LEU A 70 -9.95 -16.42 0.39
CA LEU A 70 -9.28 -16.79 1.63
C LEU A 70 -9.68 -15.90 2.82
N GLY A 71 -9.88 -14.60 2.59
CA GLY A 71 -10.14 -13.64 3.67
C GLY A 71 -11.60 -13.57 4.13
N THR A 72 -12.56 -13.73 3.22
CA THR A 72 -14.00 -13.59 3.55
C THR A 72 -14.49 -14.60 4.57
N PRO A 73 -14.08 -15.89 4.57
CA PRO A 73 -14.47 -16.83 5.62
C PRO A 73 -14.15 -16.34 7.03
N SER A 74 -12.97 -15.74 7.26
CA SER A 74 -12.61 -15.15 8.55
C SER A 74 -13.50 -13.96 8.91
N MET A 75 -13.83 -13.09 7.95
CA MET A 75 -14.73 -11.95 8.17
C MET A 75 -16.18 -12.36 8.43
N LEU A 76 -16.62 -13.53 7.95
CA LEU A 76 -17.92 -14.09 8.28
C LEU A 76 -17.99 -14.58 9.73
N GLN A 77 -16.87 -15.05 10.30
CA GLN A 77 -16.77 -15.46 11.69
C GLN A 77 -16.62 -14.27 12.65
N THR A 78 -15.84 -13.26 12.25
CA THR A 78 -15.57 -12.07 13.05
C THR A 78 -15.48 -10.85 12.12
N ARG A 79 -16.52 -10.03 12.08
CA ARG A 79 -16.62 -8.92 11.12
C ARG A 79 -15.62 -7.81 11.41
N GLU A 80 -15.30 -7.61 12.68
CA GLU A 80 -14.34 -6.63 13.18
C GLU A 80 -12.95 -6.85 12.57
N PHE A 81 -12.61 -8.09 12.19
CA PHE A 81 -11.36 -8.39 11.49
C PHE A 81 -11.18 -7.55 10.22
N ALA A 82 -12.28 -7.13 9.58
CA ALA A 82 -12.25 -6.28 8.39
C ALA A 82 -11.59 -4.91 8.59
N ILE A 83 -11.33 -4.45 9.83
CA ILE A 83 -10.56 -3.22 10.07
C ILE A 83 -9.05 -3.42 9.85
N ASP A 84 -8.55 -4.63 10.09
CA ASP A 84 -7.12 -4.96 10.02
C ASP A 84 -6.69 -5.42 8.62
N VAL A 85 -7.65 -5.94 7.84
CA VAL A 85 -7.45 -6.45 6.48
C VAL A 85 -8.12 -5.55 5.43
N PRO A 86 -7.72 -5.61 4.15
CA PRO A 86 -6.72 -6.49 3.54
C PRO A 86 -5.29 -5.92 3.62
N PRO A 87 -4.27 -6.69 3.19
CA PRO A 87 -2.90 -6.22 3.10
C PRO A 87 -2.76 -4.92 2.29
N LYS A 88 -1.78 -4.11 2.70
CA LYS A 88 -1.46 -2.83 2.08
C LYS A 88 0.01 -2.83 1.70
N GLY A 89 0.35 -2.13 0.63
CA GLY A 89 1.73 -1.78 0.31
C GLY A 89 1.84 -0.27 0.10
N LEU A 90 3.06 0.24 0.26
CA LEU A 90 3.39 1.65 0.04
C LEU A 90 4.48 1.75 -1.02
N ILE A 91 4.31 2.68 -1.96
CA ILE A 91 5.31 3.05 -2.97
C ILE A 91 5.66 4.51 -2.71
N TYR A 92 6.95 4.80 -2.49
CA TYR A 92 7.49 6.12 -2.19
C TYR A 92 8.95 6.21 -2.63
#